data_AF-A0A5B7CNW1-F1
#
_entry.id   AF-A0A5B7CNW1-F1
#
_cell.length_a   1.000
_cell.length_b   1.000
_cell.length_c   1.000
_cell.angle_alpha   90.00
_cell.angle_beta   90.00
_cell.angle_gamma   90.00
#
_symmetry.space_group_name_H-M   'P 1'
#
loop_
_entity.id
_entity.type
_entity.pdbx_description
1 polymer ?
#
loop_
_entity_poly.entity_id
_entity_poly.type
_entity_poly.pdbx_seq_one_letter_code
_entity_poly.pdbx_strand_id
1 'polypeptide(L)'
;MLWEAGIHLAKRINKIGMLSSDTAQIFFEDVRVPAKNLIGEEGKGFTYQMMQFQEERLAAAGLLLRPMEKCVEATIEYTKNRQAFGKSILDNQYVHYRLAELQTEIEALRALTYRATEQRTERGDLIAVYRVMNGL
;
A
#
# COMPACT_ATOMS: atom_id res chain seq x y z
N MET A 1 -17.79 21.63 -26.16
CA MET A 1 -16.91 20.61 -25.55
C MET A 1 -15.75 21.38 -24.91
N LEU A 2 -15.95 21.92 -23.70
CA LEU A 2 -15.06 22.92 -23.05
C LEU A 2 -14.81 22.62 -21.56
N TRP A 3 -14.87 21.36 -21.13
CA TRP A 3 -14.65 21.02 -19.71
C TRP A 3 -13.17 21.08 -19.30
N GLU A 4 -12.24 21.33 -20.24
CA GLU A 4 -10.81 21.49 -19.97
C GLU A 4 -10.38 22.94 -19.70
N ALA A 5 -11.23 23.93 -19.96
CA ALA A 5 -10.89 25.32 -19.68
C ALA A 5 -10.70 25.52 -18.16
N GLY A 6 -9.50 25.94 -17.74
CA GLY A 6 -9.18 26.22 -16.34
C GLY A 6 -8.51 25.09 -15.55
N ILE A 7 -8.21 23.94 -16.17
CA ILE A 7 -7.43 22.88 -15.52
C ILE A 7 -5.95 23.05 -15.87
N HIS A 8 -5.12 23.32 -14.86
CA HIS A 8 -3.68 23.52 -15.05
C HIS A 8 -2.87 22.46 -14.31
N LEU A 9 -2.02 21.73 -15.05
CA LEU A 9 -1.10 20.75 -14.48
C LEU A 9 0.23 21.42 -14.14
N ALA A 10 0.66 21.30 -12.88
CA ALA A 10 1.99 21.74 -12.47
C ALA A 10 3.09 20.79 -13.01
N LYS A 11 4.35 21.21 -12.86
CA LYS A 11 5.48 20.32 -13.13
C LYS A 11 5.40 19.08 -12.23
N ARG A 12 5.74 17.92 -12.81
CA ARG A 12 5.89 16.66 -12.10
C ARG A 12 6.77 16.82 -10.86
N ILE A 13 6.29 16.32 -9.73
CA ILE A 13 7.02 16.33 -8.47
C ILE A 13 8.22 15.38 -8.58
N ASN A 14 9.40 15.87 -8.21
CA ASN A 14 10.58 15.03 -8.04
C ASN A 14 10.47 14.26 -6.73
N LYS A 15 10.23 12.95 -6.82
CA LYS A 15 9.95 12.06 -5.68
C LYS A 15 11.19 11.26 -5.30
N ILE A 16 11.28 10.81 -4.05
CA ILE A 16 12.35 9.91 -3.58
C ILE A 16 12.15 8.44 -4.01
N GLY A 17 10.94 8.08 -4.42
CA GLY A 17 10.53 6.72 -4.79
C GLY A 17 9.26 6.73 -5.63
N MET A 18 8.77 5.55 -6.03
CA MET A 18 7.62 5.41 -6.94
C MET A 18 7.76 6.27 -8.21
N LEU A 19 8.97 6.30 -8.79
CA LEU A 19 9.32 7.16 -9.92
C LEU A 19 8.55 6.81 -11.21
N SER A 20 7.90 5.65 -11.27
CA SER A 20 7.02 5.25 -12.37
C SER A 20 5.60 5.83 -12.26
N SER A 21 5.19 6.28 -11.07
CA SER A 21 3.89 6.92 -10.87
C SER A 21 4.00 8.42 -11.17
N ASP A 22 3.11 8.95 -12.01
CA ASP A 22 3.04 10.39 -12.21
C ASP A 22 2.33 11.08 -11.06
N THR A 23 2.96 12.14 -10.57
CA THR A 23 2.45 12.90 -9.43
C THR A 23 2.79 14.35 -9.68
N ALA A 24 1.76 15.18 -9.71
CA ALA A 24 1.85 16.60 -9.95
C ALA A 24 0.72 17.29 -9.19
N GLN A 25 0.88 18.58 -8.93
CA GLN A 25 -0.23 19.41 -8.47
C GLN A 25 -1.16 19.68 -9.66
N ILE A 26 -2.46 19.64 -9.40
CA ILE A 26 -3.50 20.00 -10.38
C ILE A 26 -4.23 21.21 -9.81
N PHE A 27 -4.30 22.29 -10.59
CA PHE A 27 -5.03 23.49 -10.25
C PHE A 27 -6.34 23.57 -11.04
N PHE A 28 -7.38 24.06 -10.39
CA PHE A 28 -8.70 24.28 -10.98
C PHE A 28 -9.04 25.77 -10.84
N GLU A 29 -9.13 26.48 -11.96
CA GLU A 29 -9.46 27.91 -12.05
C GLU A 29 -10.73 28.09 -12.88
N ASP A 30 -11.82 28.54 -12.25
CA ASP A 30 -13.14 28.74 -12.90
C ASP A 30 -13.70 27.52 -13.67
N VAL A 31 -13.24 26.31 -13.34
CA VAL A 31 -13.65 25.06 -13.99
C VAL A 31 -15.14 24.81 -13.77
N ARG A 32 -15.89 24.64 -14.86
CA ARG A 32 -17.32 24.30 -14.83
C ARG A 32 -17.50 22.78 -14.92
N VAL A 33 -18.00 22.17 -13.84
CA VAL A 33 -18.32 20.73 -13.79
C VAL A 33 -19.83 20.54 -13.96
N PRO A 34 -20.30 19.73 -14.93
CA PRO A 34 -21.72 19.42 -15.07
C PRO A 34 -22.28 18.74 -13.81
N ALA A 35 -23.49 19.11 -13.37
CA ALA A 35 -24.12 18.52 -12.19
C ALA A 35 -24.28 16.98 -12.30
N LYS A 36 -24.44 16.45 -13.51
CA LYS A 36 -24.49 15.00 -13.78
C LYS A 36 -23.19 14.25 -13.46
N ASN A 37 -22.07 14.95 -13.26
CA ASN A 37 -20.78 14.36 -12.86
C ASN A 37 -20.64 14.27 -11.33
N LEU A 38 -21.64 14.72 -10.56
CA LEU A 38 -21.69 14.48 -9.12
C LEU A 38 -21.77 12.96 -8.88
N ILE A 39 -20.83 12.43 -8.11
CA ILE A 39 -20.83 11.03 -7.69
C ILE A 39 -21.71 10.91 -6.45
N GLY A 40 -22.83 10.18 -6.58
CA GLY A 40 -23.77 10.00 -5.48
C GLY A 40 -24.51 11.30 -5.12
N GLU A 41 -24.58 11.61 -3.83
CA GLU A 41 -25.34 12.73 -3.28
C GLU A 41 -24.44 13.89 -2.84
N GLU A 42 -24.97 15.12 -2.94
CA GLU A 42 -24.27 16.34 -2.52
C GLU A 42 -23.95 16.28 -1.01
N GLY A 43 -22.73 16.71 -0.64
CA GLY A 43 -22.27 16.68 0.75
C GLY A 43 -21.84 15.31 1.29
N LYS A 44 -21.95 14.23 0.49
CA LYS A 44 -21.55 12.87 0.91
C LYS A 44 -20.14 12.44 0.50
N GLY A 45 -19.38 13.31 -0.18
CA GLY A 45 -18.05 12.98 -0.71
C GLY A 45 -17.09 12.38 0.33
N PHE A 46 -17.04 12.95 1.54
CA PHE A 46 -16.20 12.42 2.62
C PHE A 46 -16.63 11.01 3.05
N THR A 47 -17.93 10.75 3.16
CA THR A 47 -18.46 9.42 3.51
C THR A 47 -18.06 8.39 2.46
N TYR A 48 -18.21 8.70 1.18
CA TYR A 48 -17.81 7.81 0.09
C TYR A 48 -16.30 7.53 0.13
N GLN A 49 -15.49 8.57 0.40
CA GLN A 49 -14.04 8.40 0.55
C GLN A 49 -13.67 7.51 1.74
N MET A 50 -14.35 7.65 2.88
CA MET A 50 -14.11 6.79 4.05
C MET A 50 -14.44 5.32 3.79
N MET A 51 -15.46 5.04 2.97
CA MET A 51 -15.78 3.68 2.55
C MET A 51 -14.68 3.12 1.66
N GLN A 52 -14.20 3.90 0.68
CA GLN A 52 -13.15 3.45 -0.24
C GLN A 52 -11.79 3.25 0.46
N PHE A 53 -11.45 4.04 1.47
CA PHE A 53 -10.19 3.87 2.23
C PHE A 53 -10.05 2.51 2.91
N GLN A 54 -11.15 1.82 3.20
CA GLN A 54 -11.08 0.47 3.76
C GLN A 54 -10.56 -0.53 2.72
N GLU A 55 -11.00 -0.41 1.47
CA GLU A 55 -10.47 -1.19 0.35
C GLU A 55 -9.02 -0.82 0.06
N GLU A 56 -8.69 0.47 0.08
CA GLU A 56 -7.34 0.94 -0.21
C GLU A 56 -6.30 0.37 0.77
N ARG A 57 -6.65 0.30 2.06
CA ARG A 57 -5.77 -0.31 3.09
C ARG A 57 -5.53 -1.78 2.83
N LEU A 58 -6.58 -2.52 2.48
CA LEU A 58 -6.48 -3.94 2.16
C LEU A 58 -5.63 -4.16 0.90
N ALA A 59 -5.87 -3.36 -0.14
CA ALA A 59 -5.08 -3.38 -1.37
C ALA A 59 -3.60 -3.05 -1.11
N ALA A 60 -3.32 -2.05 -0.27
CA ALA A 60 -1.94 -1.69 0.10
C ALA A 60 -1.21 -2.84 0.79
N ALA A 61 -1.87 -3.55 1.72
CA ALA A 61 -1.29 -4.73 2.36
C ALA A 61 -0.96 -5.83 1.33
N GLY A 62 -1.89 -6.13 0.43
CA GLY A 62 -1.68 -7.11 -0.65
C GLY A 62 -0.55 -6.74 -1.61
N LEU A 63 -0.45 -5.47 -2.01
CA LEU A 63 0.57 -4.97 -2.93
C LEU A 63 1.99 -5.02 -2.34
N LEU A 64 2.13 -4.99 -1.01
CA LEU A 64 3.43 -4.95 -0.33
C LEU A 64 3.99 -6.33 0.05
N LEU A 65 3.17 -7.38 0.11
CA LEU A 65 3.61 -8.73 0.49
C LEU A 65 4.79 -9.23 -0.36
N ARG A 66 4.63 -9.25 -1.69
CA ARG A 66 5.67 -9.78 -2.59
C ARG A 66 6.94 -8.92 -2.60
N PRO A 67 6.88 -7.57 -2.62
CA PRO A 67 8.05 -6.74 -2.43
C PRO A 67 8.80 -7.03 -1.12
N MET A 68 8.10 -7.17 0.01
CA MET A 68 8.72 -7.48 1.30
C MET A 68 9.44 -8.83 1.29
N GLU A 69 8.80 -9.87 0.76
CA GLU A 69 9.42 -11.20 0.57
C GLU A 69 10.72 -11.08 -0.24
N LYS A 70 10.67 -10.42 -1.40
CA LYS A 70 11.84 -10.25 -2.27
C LYS A 70 12.98 -9.51 -1.59
N CYS A 71 12.67 -8.49 -0.78
CA CYS A 71 13.69 -7.78 0.00
C CYS A 71 14.38 -8.71 0.99
N VAL A 72 13.63 -9.56 1.70
CA VAL A 72 14.19 -10.51 2.65
C VAL A 72 14.96 -11.62 1.94
N GLU A 73 14.42 -12.20 0.86
CA GLU A 73 15.10 -13.19 0.00
C GLU A 73 16.45 -12.66 -0.50
N ALA A 74 16.47 -11.45 -1.07
CA ALA A 74 17.70 -10.81 -1.56
C ALA A 74 18.71 -10.53 -0.42
N THR A 75 18.22 -10.20 0.77
CA THR A 75 19.09 -9.99 1.94
C THR A 75 19.69 -11.30 2.43
N ILE A 76 18.91 -12.39 2.44
CA ILE A 76 19.40 -13.73 2.74
C ILE A 76 20.48 -14.16 1.73
N GLU A 77 20.22 -13.98 0.43
CA GLU A 77 21.18 -14.25 -0.65
C GLU A 77 22.49 -13.49 -0.43
N TYR A 78 22.40 -12.18 -0.16
CA TYR A 78 23.57 -11.35 0.09
C TYR A 78 24.35 -11.80 1.33
N THR A 79 23.66 -12.03 2.44
CA THR A 79 24.30 -12.39 3.71
C THR A 79 24.94 -13.77 3.68
N LYS A 80 24.39 -14.73 2.92
CA LYS A 80 25.00 -16.03 2.64
C LYS A 80 26.34 -15.90 1.93
N ASN A 81 26.37 -15.10 0.85
CA ASN A 81 27.52 -15.00 -0.03
C ASN A 81 28.61 -14.06 0.52
N ARG A 82 28.24 -13.03 1.27
CA ARG A 82 29.19 -12.06 1.81
C ARG A 82 29.96 -12.65 2.98
N GLN A 83 31.28 -12.74 2.82
CA GLN A 83 32.21 -13.15 3.87
C GLN A 83 32.75 -11.94 4.65
N ALA A 84 32.76 -12.04 5.97
CA ALA A 84 33.39 -11.07 6.88
C ALA A 84 33.74 -11.76 8.20
N PHE A 85 34.80 -11.32 8.88
CA PHE A 85 35.23 -11.91 10.17
C PHE A 85 35.44 -13.43 10.13
N GLY A 86 35.91 -13.96 8.98
CA GLY A 86 36.26 -15.37 8.81
C GLY A 86 35.10 -16.32 8.49
N LYS A 87 33.88 -15.82 8.28
CA LYS A 87 32.70 -16.62 7.96
C LYS A 87 31.65 -15.84 7.16
N SER A 88 30.54 -16.49 6.80
CA SER A 88 29.42 -15.82 6.17
C SER A 88 28.80 -14.80 7.13
N ILE A 89 28.32 -13.66 6.62
CA ILE A 89 27.54 -12.73 7.45
C ILE A 89 26.31 -13.44 8.04
N LEU A 90 25.71 -14.38 7.30
CA LEU A 90 24.56 -15.14 7.80
C LEU A 90 24.89 -15.99 9.04
N ASP A 91 26.14 -16.43 9.21
CA ASP A 91 26.57 -17.21 10.37
C ASP A 91 26.65 -16.37 11.67
N ASN A 92 26.37 -15.06 11.59
CA ASN A 92 26.15 -14.24 12.76
C ASN A 92 24.72 -14.49 13.28
N GLN A 93 24.63 -15.04 14.49
CA GLN A 93 23.37 -15.38 15.15
C GLN A 93 22.37 -14.22 15.17
N TYR A 94 22.83 -12.98 15.39
CA TYR A 94 21.95 -11.81 15.38
C TYR A 94 21.33 -11.56 14.00
N VAL A 95 22.12 -11.68 12.93
CA VAL A 95 21.64 -11.53 11.55
C VAL A 95 20.64 -12.64 11.23
N HIS A 96 20.97 -13.89 11.61
CA HIS A 96 20.11 -15.03 11.37
C HIS A 96 18.74 -14.88 12.05
N TYR A 97 18.71 -14.52 13.34
CA TYR A 97 17.45 -14.27 14.04
C TYR A 97 16.67 -13.10 13.44
N ARG A 98 17.33 -12.01 13.08
CA ARG A 98 16.64 -10.86 12.50
C ARG A 98 15.94 -11.21 11.20
N LEU A 99 16.56 -12.03 10.34
CA LEU A 99 15.95 -12.51 9.11
C LEU A 99 14.81 -13.51 9.36
N ALA A 100 14.86 -14.31 10.43
CA ALA A 100 13.77 -15.19 10.83
C ALA A 100 12.55 -14.40 11.36
N GLU A 101 12.78 -13.36 12.16
CA GLU A 101 11.73 -12.45 12.64
C GLU A 101 11.03 -11.75 11.46
N LEU A 102 11.79 -11.20 10.51
CA LEU A 102 11.20 -10.53 9.34
C LEU A 102 10.36 -11.47 8.47
N GLN A 103 10.79 -12.73 8.28
CA GLN A 103 9.97 -13.73 7.59
C GLN A 103 8.68 -14.04 8.36
N THR A 104 8.76 -14.12 9.70
CA THR A 104 7.59 -14.34 10.57
C THR A 104 6.60 -13.18 10.46
N GLU A 105 7.07 -11.93 10.47
CA GLU A 105 6.23 -10.74 10.30
C GLU A 105 5.53 -10.71 8.94
N ILE A 106 6.23 -11.12 7.86
CA ILE A 106 5.65 -11.21 6.51
C ILE A 106 4.53 -12.26 6.47
N GLU A 107 4.74 -13.44 7.05
CA GLU A 107 3.70 -14.48 7.10
C GLU A 107 2.51 -14.09 7.97
N ALA A 108 2.75 -13.39 9.09
CA ALA A 108 1.68 -12.81 9.88
C ALA A 108 0.86 -11.79 9.07
N LEU A 109 1.52 -10.88 8.35
CA LEU A 109 0.85 -9.92 7.47
C LEU A 109 0.03 -10.63 6.38
N ARG A 110 0.57 -11.69 5.77
CA ARG A 110 -0.16 -12.49 4.76
C ARG A 110 -1.42 -13.09 5.33
N ALA A 111 -1.33 -13.75 6.48
CA ALA A 111 -2.46 -14.38 7.14
C ALA A 111 -3.55 -13.36 7.49
N LEU A 112 -3.17 -12.19 8.03
CA LEU A 112 -4.11 -11.11 8.34
C LEU A 112 -4.75 -10.53 7.08
N THR A 113 -3.98 -10.34 6.01
CA THR A 113 -4.48 -9.82 4.72
C THR A 113 -5.50 -10.77 4.12
N TYR A 114 -5.22 -12.07 4.12
CA TYR A 114 -6.13 -13.08 3.56
C TYR A 114 -7.42 -13.19 4.39
N ARG A 115 -7.30 -13.21 5.72
CA ARG A 115 -8.46 -13.21 6.63
C ARG A 115 -9.32 -11.96 6.46
N ALA A 116 -8.70 -10.78 6.29
CA ALA A 116 -9.44 -9.53 6.06
C ALA A 116 -10.13 -9.54 4.69
N THR A 117 -9.48 -10.10 3.67
CA THR A 117 -10.07 -10.26 2.33
C THR A 117 -11.29 -11.16 2.38
N GLU A 118 -11.17 -12.34 3.01
CA GLU A 118 -12.26 -13.30 3.19
C GLU A 118 -13.46 -12.66 3.90
N GLN A 119 -13.24 -11.98 5.04
CA GLN A 119 -14.31 -11.27 5.75
C GLN A 119 -14.97 -10.19 4.87
N ARG A 120 -14.18 -9.48 4.06
CA ARG A 120 -14.70 -8.43 3.19
C ARG A 120 -15.54 -9.00 2.04
N THR A 121 -15.10 -10.10 1.42
CA THR A 121 -15.77 -10.71 0.27
C THR A 121 -16.99 -11.54 0.66
N GLU A 122 -16.91 -12.32 1.74
CA GLU A 122 -17.97 -13.25 2.13
C GLU A 122 -19.02 -12.61 3.04
N ARG A 123 -18.58 -11.73 3.95
CA ARG A 123 -19.46 -11.16 5.00
C ARG A 123 -19.85 -9.72 4.74
N GLY A 124 -19.33 -9.12 3.66
CA GLY A 124 -19.56 -7.71 3.35
C GLY A 124 -18.99 -6.77 4.42
N ASP A 125 -18.00 -7.22 5.19
CA ASP A 125 -17.52 -6.45 6.34
C ASP A 125 -16.67 -5.25 5.90
N LEU A 126 -17.27 -4.07 5.98
CA LEU A 126 -16.66 -2.80 5.60
C LEU A 126 -15.50 -2.38 6.52
N ILE A 127 -15.30 -3.04 7.67
CA ILE A 127 -14.21 -2.76 8.60
C ILE A 127 -13.34 -3.99 8.85
N ALA A 128 -13.32 -4.95 7.92
CA ALA A 128 -12.60 -6.22 8.04
C ALA A 128 -11.12 -6.04 8.45
N VAL A 129 -10.42 -5.07 7.87
CA VAL A 129 -9.02 -4.75 8.24
C VAL A 129 -8.92 -4.39 9.72
N TYR A 130 -9.76 -3.48 10.20
CA TYR A 130 -9.76 -3.04 11.61
C TYR A 130 -10.11 -4.20 12.55
N ARG A 131 -11.11 -5.01 12.19
CA ARG A 131 -11.54 -6.14 12.99
C ARG A 131 -10.44 -7.18 13.14
N VAL A 132 -9.85 -7.59 12.02
CA VAL A 132 -8.77 -8.58 11.97
C VAL A 132 -7.54 -8.10 12.74
N MET A 133 -7.18 -6.83 12.62
CA MET A 133 -6.03 -6.27 13.35
C MET A 133 -6.24 -6.16 14.86
N ASN A 134 -7.47 -5.93 15.32
CA ASN A 134 -7.78 -5.76 16.74
C ASN A 134 -8.33 -7.02 17.43
N GLY A 135 -8.45 -8.13 16.70
CA GLY A 135 -8.99 -9.38 17.23
C GLY A 135 -10.48 -9.31 17.62
N LEU A 136 -11.23 -8.37 17.03
CA LEU A 136 -12.67 -8.21 17.20
C LEU A 136 -13.45 -9.13 16.24
#